data_AF-A0A2V6G810-F1
#
_entry.id   AF-A0A2V6G810-F1
#
_cell.length_a   1.000
_cell.length_b   1.000
_cell.length_c   1.000
_cell.angle_alpha   90.00
_cell.angle_beta   90.00
_cell.angle_gamma   90.00
#
_symmetry.space_group_name_H-M   'P 1'
#
loop_
_entity.id
_entity.type
_entity.pdbx_description
1 polymer ?
#
loop_
_entity_poly.entity_id
_entity_poly.type
_entity_poly.pdbx_seq_one_letter_code
_entity_poly.pdbx_strand_id
1 'polypeptide(L)' 'RLDRKGNQRIPDGLDYDKIDGLRSETRQKLSKVRPTSLGQAARISGITPCDVSILHIWLSRNGLPCEHAKAEELT' A
#
# COMPACT_ATOMS: atom_id res chain seq x y z
N ARG A 1 -9.71 3.57 -19.93
CA ARG A 1 -8.28 3.96 -20.01
C ARG A 1 -7.76 4.23 -18.59
N LEU A 2 -7.89 3.25 -17.69
CA LEU A 2 -7.75 3.44 -16.23
C LEU A 2 -6.66 2.51 -15.69
N ASP A 3 -5.39 2.85 -15.92
CA ASP A 3 -4.29 2.04 -15.39
C ASP A 3 -3.03 2.85 -15.06
N ARG A 4 -3.15 4.15 -14.73
CA ARG A 4 -2.00 4.93 -14.24
C ARG A 4 -1.66 4.71 -12.75
N LYS A 5 -2.60 4.22 -11.92
CA LYS A 5 -2.46 4.22 -10.45
C LYS A 5 -1.91 2.92 -9.83
N GLY A 6 -1.53 1.91 -10.62
CA GLY A 6 -1.17 0.58 -10.11
C GLY A 6 0.32 0.34 -9.81
N ASN A 7 1.21 1.30 -10.12
CA ASN A 7 2.64 1.02 -10.24
C ASN A 7 3.47 1.22 -8.96
N GLN A 8 2.83 1.46 -7.82
CA GLN A 8 3.56 1.59 -6.56
C GLN A 8 4.06 0.23 -6.11
N ARG A 9 5.37 0.02 -6.28
CA ARG A 9 6.04 -1.22 -5.90
C ARG A 9 6.13 -1.34 -4.40
N ILE A 10 5.87 -2.55 -3.92
CA ILE A 10 6.03 -2.91 -2.53
C ILE A 10 7.36 -3.67 -2.44
N PRO A 11 8.30 -3.27 -1.56
CA PRO A 11 9.53 -4.03 -1.38
C PRO A 11 9.23 -5.40 -0.76
N ASP A 12 9.86 -6.46 -1.27
CA ASP A 12 9.68 -7.84 -0.80
C ASP A 12 10.01 -8.05 0.70
N GLY A 13 10.85 -7.17 1.26
CA GLY A 13 11.23 -7.18 2.68
C GLY A 13 10.34 -6.31 3.57
N LEU A 14 9.20 -5.82 3.09
CA LEU A 14 8.32 -4.97 3.87
C LEU A 14 7.69 -5.73 5.03
N ASP A 15 7.87 -5.18 6.23
CA ASP A 15 7.25 -5.72 7.43
C ASP A 15 5.86 -5.13 7.62
N TYR A 16 4.83 -5.90 7.23
CA TYR A 16 3.43 -5.49 7.36
C TYR A 16 2.96 -5.39 8.82
N ASP A 17 3.69 -5.97 9.77
CA ASP A 17 3.36 -5.90 11.19
C ASP A 17 3.62 -4.50 11.75
N LYS A 18 4.65 -3.83 11.21
CA LYS A 18 4.97 -2.43 11.54
C LYS A 18 4.01 -1.40 10.94
N ILE A 19 3.02 -1.83 10.16
CA ILE A 19 1.99 -0.94 9.62
C ILE A 19 0.87 -0.78 10.64
N ASP A 20 0.89 0.35 11.32
CA ASP A 20 -0.20 0.77 12.18
C ASP A 20 -1.46 1.07 11.35
N GLY A 21 -2.63 0.63 11.83
CA GLY A 21 -3.92 0.77 11.13
C GLY A 21 -4.32 -0.40 10.24
N LEU A 22 -3.44 -1.35 9.92
CA LEU A 22 -3.84 -2.59 9.24
C LEU A 22 -4.46 -3.59 10.22
N ARG A 23 -5.54 -4.25 9.78
CA ARG A 23 -6.11 -5.38 10.53
C ARG A 23 -5.18 -6.58 10.51
N SER A 24 -5.22 -7.39 11.56
CA SER A 24 -4.43 -8.64 11.66
C SER A 24 -4.70 -9.59 10.49
N GLU A 25 -5.95 -9.68 10.01
CA GLU A 25 -6.29 -10.46 8.80
C GLU A 25 -5.59 -9.91 7.54
N THR A 26 -5.60 -8.58 7.37
CA THR A 26 -4.94 -7.95 6.22
C THR A 26 -3.44 -8.21 6.26
N ARG A 27 -2.80 -8.06 7.42
CA ARG A 27 -1.36 -8.36 7.61
C ARG A 27 -1.04 -9.81 7.27
N GLN A 28 -1.84 -10.76 7.75
CA GLN A 28 -1.64 -12.18 7.44
C GLN A 28 -1.80 -12.47 5.95
N LYS A 29 -2.81 -11.89 5.29
CA LYS A 29 -3.03 -12.05 3.84
C LYS A 29 -1.90 -11.44 3.01
N LEU A 30 -1.48 -10.22 3.35
CA LEU A 30 -0.36 -9.54 2.69
C LEU A 30 0.96 -10.29 2.89
N SER A 31 1.23 -10.76 4.11
CA SER A 31 2.43 -11.54 4.44
C SER A 31 2.45 -12.91 3.74
N LYS A 32 1.28 -13.53 3.53
CA LYS A 32 1.14 -14.82 2.84
C LYS A 32 1.26 -14.69 1.32
N VAL A 33 0.63 -13.66 0.73
CA VAL A 33 0.61 -13.46 -0.73
C VAL A 33 1.86 -12.74 -1.21
N ARG A 34 2.40 -11.82 -0.42
CA ARG A 34 3.53 -10.93 -0.75
C ARG A 34 3.34 -10.26 -2.12
N PRO A 35 2.33 -9.38 -2.26
CA PRO A 35 2.11 -8.67 -3.52
C PRO A 35 3.30 -7.76 -3.84
N THR A 36 3.73 -7.76 -5.09
CA THR A 36 4.86 -6.93 -5.57
C THR A 36 4.44 -5.49 -5.87
N SER A 37 3.14 -5.23 -5.97
CA SER A 37 2.57 -3.91 -6.27
C SER A 37 1.28 -3.66 -5.48
N LEU A 38 1.00 -2.39 -5.20
CA LEU A 38 -0.22 -1.95 -4.52
C LEU A 38 -1.51 -2.39 -5.25
N GLY A 39 -1.49 -2.35 -6.59
CA GLY A 39 -2.61 -2.82 -7.41
C GLY A 39 -2.84 -4.33 -7.31
N GLN A 40 -1.79 -5.12 -7.02
CA GLN A 40 -1.93 -6.55 -6.76
C GLN A 40 -2.53 -6.79 -5.37
N ALA A 41 -2.08 -6.02 -4.36
CA ALA A 41 -2.62 -6.07 -3.01
C ALA A 41 -4.14 -5.79 -2.99
N ALA A 42 -4.60 -4.79 -3.75
CA ALA A 42 -6.01 -4.43 -3.86
C ALA A 42 -6.91 -5.54 -4.46
N ARG A 43 -6.34 -6.52 -5.16
CA ARG A 43 -7.08 -7.66 -5.73
C ARG A 43 -7.16 -8.87 -4.80
N ILE A 44 -6.47 -8.85 -3.66
CA ILE A 44 -6.48 -9.96 -2.71
C ILE A 44 -7.86 -9.99 -2.03
N SER A 45 -8.45 -11.19 -1.97
CA SER A 45 -9.78 -11.39 -1.40
C SER A 45 -9.85 -11.00 0.08
N GLY A 46 -10.74 -10.06 0.40
CA GLY A 46 -10.93 -9.52 1.74
C GLY A 46 -9.82 -8.57 2.19
N ILE A 47 -9.17 -7.87 1.25
CA ILE A 47 -8.49 -6.60 1.50
C ILE A 47 -9.46 -5.48 1.12
N THR A 48 -9.65 -4.51 2.01
CA THR A 48 -10.56 -3.38 1.76
C THR A 48 -9.84 -2.22 1.08
N PRO A 49 -10.54 -1.34 0.36
CA PRO A 49 -9.94 -0.12 -0.18
C PRO A 49 -9.34 0.79 0.91
N CYS A 50 -9.85 0.71 2.15
CA CYS A 50 -9.24 1.39 3.31
C CYS A 50 -7.84 0.84 3.62
N ASP A 51 -7.69 -0.48 3.67
CA ASP A 51 -6.38 -1.11 3.91
C ASP A 51 -5.35 -0.72 2.84
N VAL A 52 -5.77 -0.68 1.57
CA VAL A 52 -4.92 -0.27 0.45
C VAL A 52 -4.47 1.18 0.60
N SER A 53 -5.35 2.06 1.08
CA SER A 53 -5.05 3.46 1.33
C SER A 53 -4.03 3.63 2.47
N ILE A 54 -4.19 2.86 3.56
CA ILE A 54 -3.24 2.84 4.69
C ILE A 54 -1.87 2.36 4.21
N LEU A 55 -1.82 1.27 3.45
CA LEU A 55 -0.58 0.75 2.87
C LEU A 55 0.10 1.79 1.97
N HIS A 56 -0.68 2.50 1.14
CA HIS A 56 -0.17 3.57 0.28
C HIS A 56 0.42 4.74 1.09
N ILE A 57 -0.28 5.19 2.13
CA ILE A 57 0.19 6.25 3.03
C ILE A 57 1.46 5.80 3.77
N TRP A 58 1.50 4.55 4.25
CA TRP A 58 2.67 4.00 4.94
C TRP A 58 3.89 3.94 4.02
N LEU A 59 3.73 3.49 2.78
CA LEU A 59 4.79 3.47 1.77
C LEU A 59 5.30 4.87 1.44
N SER A 60 4.39 5.85 1.36
CA SER A 60 4.72 7.26 1.13
C SER A 60 5.51 7.85 2.31
N ARG A 61 5.09 7.55 3.55
CA ARG A 61 5.74 8.03 4.78
C ARG A 61 7.11 7.41 5.05
N ASN A 62 7.33 6.16 4.65
CA ASN A 62 8.61 5.46 4.85
C ASN A 62 9.63 5.69 3.72
N GLY A 63 9.38 6.65 2.82
CA GLY A 63 10.45 7.25 2.01
C GLY A 63 10.89 6.45 0.78
N LEU A 64 9.99 5.76 0.08
CA LEU A 64 10.18 5.62 -1.37
C LEU A 64 9.50 6.81 -2.03
N PRO A 65 10.24 7.78 -2.59
CA PRO A 65 9.64 8.90 -3.28
C PRO A 65 8.85 8.36 -4.48
N CYS A 66 7.54 8.26 -4.32
CA CYS A 66 6.68 8.41 -5.48
C CYS A 66 6.84 9.88 -5.87
N GLU A 67 7.41 10.16 -7.05
CA GLU A 67 7.72 11.51 -7.56
C GLU A 67 6.49 12.43 -7.76
N HIS A 68 5.41 12.28 -6.98
CA HIS A 68 4.17 13.04 -7.13
C HIS A 68 3.44 13.41 -5.83
N ALA A 69 3.99 13.16 -4.64
CA ALA A 69 3.37 13.65 -3.40
C ALA A 69 3.75 15.12 -3.11
N LYS A 70 3.27 16.05 -3.94
CA LYS A 70 3.22 17.48 -3.62
C LYS A 70 1.83 18.04 -3.96
N ALA A 71 0.84 17.63 -3.18
CA ALA A 71 -0.48 18.22 -3.04
C ALA A 71 -1.04 17.53 -1.79
N GLU A 72 -1.01 18.12 -0.61
CA GLU A 72 -1.99 19.13 -0.22
C GLU A 72 -1.44 19.81 1.06
N GLU A 73 -0.80 20.96 0.89
CA GLU A 73 -0.67 21.96 1.94
C GLU A 73 -0.46 23.30 1.24
N LEU A 74 -1.58 23.94 0.85
CA LEU A 74 -1.62 25.38 0.58
C LEU A 74 -3.06 25.88 0.72
N THR A 75 -3.28 26.59 1.83
CA THR A 75 -4.35 27.57 2.16
C THR A 75 -5.81 27.17 2.03
#